data_AF-A0A2S1LFJ1-F1
#
_entry.id   AF-A0A2S1LFJ1-F1
#
_cell.length_a   1.000
_cell.length_b   1.000
_cell.length_c   1.000
_cell.angle_alpha   90.00
_cell.angle_beta   90.00
_cell.angle_gamma   90.00
#
_symmetry.space_group_name_H-M   'P 1'
#
loop_
_entity.id
_entity.type
_entity.pdbx_description
1 polymer ?
#
loop_
_entity_poly.entity_id
_entity_poly.type
_entity_poly.pdbx_seq_one_letter_code
_entity_poly.pdbx_strand_id
1 'polypeptide(L)'
;MKNKFLLVFTFVFLMMCNPFFGQQKNQLKLEKIFIKSAAKALLAMEKEAIDVKAEGVAIVCFVPGDSVQSWISKMKVVGSLSDEKANLLAIASAKASEMAETLKNSGEKGRKLKTGEFGWAGGVIVKVKSGFVLASFSGAKTQQDIAISKIGLTMLAPFFN
;
A
#
# COMPACT_ATOMS: atom_id res chain seq x y z
N MET A 1 -14.68 46.29 26.13
CA MET A 1 -15.39 45.01 25.89
C MET A 1 -15.68 44.66 24.43
N LYS A 2 -15.44 45.54 23.44
CA LYS A 2 -15.78 45.26 22.02
C LYS A 2 -14.77 44.41 21.23
N ASN A 3 -13.52 44.28 21.70
CA ASN A 3 -12.45 43.59 20.94
C ASN A 3 -12.31 42.09 21.24
N LYS A 4 -12.89 41.57 22.33
CA LYS A 4 -12.80 40.13 22.67
C LYS A 4 -13.76 39.27 21.84
N PHE A 5 -14.90 39.83 21.40
CA PHE A 5 -15.90 39.09 20.62
C PHE A 5 -15.45 38.86 19.17
N LEU A 6 -14.72 39.82 18.58
CA LEU A 6 -14.19 39.71 17.22
C LEU A 6 -13.07 38.65 17.11
N LEU A 7 -12.23 38.52 18.16
CA LEU A 7 -11.12 37.56 18.18
C LEU A 7 -11.61 36.10 18.28
N VAL A 8 -12.66 35.86 19.06
CA VAL A 8 -13.27 34.52 19.22
C VAL A 8 -14.00 34.09 17.95
N PHE A 9 -14.68 35.01 17.25
CA PHE A 9 -15.35 34.71 15.98
C PHE A 9 -14.35 34.36 14.87
N THR A 10 -13.18 35.01 14.85
CA THR A 10 -12.13 34.72 13.87
C THR A 10 -11.53 33.33 14.08
N PHE A 11 -11.36 32.89 15.33
CA PHE A 11 -10.83 31.57 15.66
C PHE A 11 -11.80 30.42 15.33
N VAL A 12 -13.11 30.65 15.51
CA VAL A 12 -14.16 29.66 15.19
C VAL A 12 -14.37 29.53 13.68
N PHE A 13 -14.29 30.64 12.93
CA PHE A 13 -14.44 30.62 11.47
C PHE A 13 -13.24 29.93 10.77
N LEU A 14 -12.03 30.08 11.31
CA LEU A 14 -10.83 29.38 10.82
C LEU A 14 -10.91 27.85 10.98
N MET A 15 -11.60 27.33 12.01
CA MET A 15 -11.74 25.88 12.19
C MET A 15 -12.74 25.23 11.21
N MET A 16 -13.78 25.95 10.79
CA MET A 16 -14.81 25.38 9.90
C MET A 16 -14.41 25.39 8.41
N CYS A 17 -13.42 26.19 8.03
CA CYS A 17 -12.87 26.23 6.67
C CYS A 17 -11.53 25.52 6.50
N ASN A 18 -11.08 24.74 7.50
CA ASN A 18 -9.79 24.06 7.42
C ASN A 18 -9.86 22.88 6.43
N PRO A 19 -9.15 22.93 5.28
CA PRO A 19 -9.15 21.85 4.29
C PRO A 19 -8.65 20.51 4.87
N PHE A 20 -7.96 20.56 6.01
CA PHE A 20 -7.47 19.41 6.77
C PHE A 20 -8.60 18.45 7.22
N PHE A 21 -9.73 18.97 7.72
CA PHE A 21 -10.85 18.12 8.17
C PHE A 21 -11.54 17.40 7.00
N GLY A 22 -11.67 18.08 5.85
CA GLY A 22 -12.20 17.48 4.62
C GLY A 22 -11.31 16.36 4.10
N GLN A 23 -9.99 16.57 4.13
CA GLN A 23 -8.99 15.58 3.71
C GLN A 23 -9.01 14.33 4.60
N GLN A 24 -9.08 14.50 5.93
CA GLN A 24 -9.13 13.37 6.87
C GLN A 24 -10.40 12.52 6.70
N LYS A 25 -11.56 13.15 6.49
CA LYS A 25 -12.83 12.45 6.24
C LYS A 25 -12.80 11.66 4.92
N ASN A 26 -12.17 12.22 3.89
CA ASN A 26 -12.00 11.53 2.61
C ASN A 26 -11.06 10.33 2.72
N GLN A 27 -9.93 10.49 3.42
CA GLN A 27 -9.00 9.39 3.70
C GLN A 27 -9.70 8.22 4.40
N LEU A 28 -10.48 8.49 5.47
CA LEU A 28 -11.21 7.45 6.20
C LEU A 28 -12.22 6.70 5.30
N LYS A 29 -12.86 7.40 4.35
CA LYS A 29 -13.75 6.78 3.37
C LYS A 29 -12.97 5.82 2.45
N LEU A 30 -11.81 6.23 1.96
CA LEU A 30 -10.96 5.42 1.08
C LEU A 30 -10.37 4.21 1.81
N GLU A 31 -9.95 4.37 3.06
CA GLU A 31 -9.49 3.25 3.89
C GLU A 31 -10.61 2.22 4.12
N LYS A 32 -11.86 2.65 4.30
CA LYS A 32 -13.01 1.73 4.35
C LYS A 32 -13.24 1.00 3.03
N ILE A 33 -13.02 1.65 1.89
CA ILE A 33 -13.08 1.02 0.57
C ILE A 33 -11.96 -0.02 0.45
N PHE A 34 -10.74 0.30 0.89
CA PHE A 34 -9.63 -0.64 0.95
C PHE A 34 -9.97 -1.88 1.78
N ILE A 35 -10.44 -1.71 3.01
CA ILE A 35 -10.76 -2.83 3.92
C ILE A 35 -11.77 -3.79 3.27
N LYS A 36 -12.76 -3.27 2.55
CA LYS A 36 -13.79 -4.07 1.85
C LYS A 36 -13.28 -4.78 0.60
N SER A 37 -12.32 -4.20 -0.12
CA SER A 37 -11.85 -4.71 -1.42
C SER A 37 -10.57 -5.55 -1.34
N ALA A 38 -9.71 -5.28 -0.36
CA ALA A 38 -8.40 -5.93 -0.20
C ALA A 38 -8.49 -7.46 -0.08
N ALA A 39 -9.55 -7.98 0.57
CA ALA A 39 -9.75 -9.42 0.67
C ALA A 39 -9.91 -10.09 -0.70
N LYS A 40 -10.62 -9.45 -1.64
CA LYS A 40 -10.83 -9.97 -2.99
C LYS A 40 -9.52 -9.97 -3.79
N ALA A 41 -8.71 -8.92 -3.65
CA ALA A 41 -7.39 -8.85 -4.28
C ALA A 41 -6.45 -9.95 -3.74
N LEU A 42 -6.38 -10.13 -2.42
CA LEU A 42 -5.55 -11.18 -1.81
C LEU A 42 -6.00 -12.60 -2.17
N LEU A 43 -7.30 -12.85 -2.30
CA LEU A 43 -7.82 -14.14 -2.78
C LEU A 43 -7.40 -14.41 -4.24
N ALA A 44 -7.38 -13.38 -5.09
CA ALA A 44 -6.90 -13.53 -6.46
C ALA A 44 -5.38 -13.79 -6.52
N MET A 45 -4.60 -13.11 -5.67
CA MET A 45 -3.15 -13.37 -5.53
C MET A 45 -2.88 -14.79 -5.02
N GLU A 46 -3.62 -15.25 -4.02
CA GLU A 46 -3.51 -16.61 -3.49
C GLU A 46 -3.83 -17.66 -4.57
N LYS A 47 -4.90 -17.46 -5.35
CA LYS A 47 -5.24 -18.35 -6.45
C LYS A 47 -4.10 -18.44 -7.47
N GLU A 48 -3.58 -17.30 -7.92
CA GLU A 48 -2.45 -17.26 -8.86
C GLU A 48 -1.22 -17.98 -8.28
N ALA A 49 -0.91 -17.74 -7.01
CA ALA A 49 0.20 -18.39 -6.33
C ALA A 49 0.04 -19.91 -6.30
N ILE A 50 -1.16 -20.42 -5.99
CA ILE A 50 -1.47 -21.85 -6.02
C ILE A 50 -1.31 -22.41 -7.44
N ASP A 51 -1.84 -21.73 -8.45
CA ASP A 51 -1.80 -22.17 -9.86
C ASP A 51 -0.34 -22.30 -10.37
N VAL A 52 0.56 -21.43 -9.90
CA VAL A 52 2.00 -21.49 -10.22
C VAL A 52 2.85 -22.27 -9.21
N LYS A 53 2.21 -22.97 -8.26
CA LYS A 53 2.84 -23.77 -7.19
C LYS A 53 3.82 -22.97 -6.33
N ALA A 54 3.45 -21.74 -6.00
CA ALA A 54 4.16 -20.85 -5.11
C ALA A 54 3.53 -20.86 -3.70
N GLU A 55 4.39 -20.87 -2.70
CA GLU A 55 4.04 -20.56 -1.31
C GLU A 55 4.74 -19.25 -0.92
N GLY A 56 4.17 -18.50 0.02
CA GLY A 56 4.74 -17.26 0.50
C GLY A 56 3.74 -16.29 1.09
N VAL A 57 4.04 -15.00 1.01
CA VAL A 57 3.22 -13.95 1.60
C VAL A 57 2.83 -12.90 0.57
N ALA A 58 1.53 -12.68 0.42
CA ALA A 58 0.93 -11.61 -0.36
C ALA A 58 0.63 -10.40 0.54
N ILE A 59 0.94 -9.20 0.08
CA ILE A 59 0.60 -7.93 0.73
C ILE A 59 -0.02 -7.01 -0.32
N VAL A 60 -1.11 -6.35 0.04
CA VAL A 60 -1.64 -5.21 -0.72
C VAL A 60 -1.68 -3.98 0.18
N CYS A 61 -1.38 -2.81 -0.37
CA CYS A 61 -1.35 -1.54 0.35
C CYS A 61 -2.08 -0.45 -0.42
N PHE A 62 -2.67 0.49 0.30
CA PHE A 62 -3.13 1.77 -0.21
C PHE A 62 -2.48 2.91 0.56
N VAL A 63 -1.84 3.82 -0.18
CA VAL A 63 -1.24 5.06 0.34
C VAL A 63 -2.12 6.22 -0.14
N PRO A 64 -2.84 6.93 0.75
CA PRO A 64 -3.61 8.10 0.36
C PRO A 64 -2.70 9.31 0.02
N GLY A 65 -3.07 10.05 -1.03
CA GLY A 65 -2.43 11.31 -1.41
C GLY A 65 -1.15 11.17 -2.25
N ASP A 66 -0.44 12.29 -2.42
CA ASP A 66 0.69 12.38 -3.36
C ASP A 66 2.05 12.04 -2.74
N SER A 67 2.10 11.86 -1.43
CA SER A 67 3.31 11.44 -0.70
C SER A 67 2.96 10.42 0.37
N VAL A 68 3.91 9.55 0.71
CA VAL A 68 3.71 8.54 1.75
C VAL A 68 3.83 9.18 3.14
N GLN A 69 2.69 9.50 3.75
CA GLN A 69 2.61 9.94 5.16
C GLN A 69 2.06 8.83 6.07
N SER A 70 1.17 8.02 5.52
CA SER A 70 0.58 6.85 6.15
C SER A 70 0.13 5.88 5.06
N TRP A 71 -0.10 4.62 5.40
CA TRP A 71 -0.79 3.68 4.53
C TRP A 71 -1.68 2.75 5.32
N ILE A 72 -2.58 2.07 4.62
CA ILE A 72 -3.28 0.90 5.10
C ILE A 72 -2.83 -0.32 4.29
N SER A 73 -2.65 -1.46 4.94
CA SER A 73 -2.25 -2.69 4.28
C SER A 73 -3.05 -3.89 4.79
N LYS A 74 -3.11 -4.94 3.97
CA LYS A 74 -3.62 -6.25 4.35
C LYS A 74 -2.73 -7.31 3.73
N MET A 75 -2.45 -8.36 4.48
CA MET A 75 -1.61 -9.46 4.04
C MET A 75 -2.35 -10.80 4.08
N LYS A 76 -1.85 -11.77 3.32
CA LYS A 76 -2.26 -13.16 3.38
C LYS A 76 -1.06 -14.08 3.21
N VAL A 77 -0.97 -15.07 4.10
CA VAL A 77 -0.03 -16.19 3.97
C VAL A 77 -0.64 -17.21 3.00
N VAL A 78 0.16 -17.67 2.05
CA VAL A 78 -0.14 -18.70 1.07
C VAL A 78 0.81 -19.86 1.37
N GLY A 79 0.34 -20.93 2.00
CA GLY A 79 1.21 -22.04 2.42
C GLY A 79 2.07 -21.66 3.64
N SER A 80 3.16 -20.92 3.45
CA SER A 80 4.13 -20.62 4.52
C SER A 80 4.47 -19.13 4.70
N LEU A 81 4.67 -18.73 5.96
CA LEU A 81 5.11 -17.40 6.37
C LEU A 81 6.63 -17.20 6.20
N SER A 82 7.40 -18.30 6.21
CA SER A 82 8.86 -18.33 6.16
C SER A 82 9.35 -19.67 5.61
N ASP A 83 10.59 -19.70 5.12
CA ASP A 83 11.32 -20.94 4.85
C ASP A 83 12.57 -21.05 5.75
N GLU A 84 13.41 -22.07 5.54
CA GLU A 84 14.62 -22.29 6.33
C GLU A 84 15.62 -21.11 6.33
N LYS A 85 15.56 -20.25 5.30
CA LYS A 85 16.53 -19.18 5.04
C LYS A 85 15.91 -17.78 5.10
N ALA A 86 14.59 -17.67 4.98
CA ALA A 86 13.92 -16.41 4.72
C ALA A 86 12.62 -16.24 5.50
N ASN A 87 12.46 -15.06 6.10
CA ASN A 87 11.16 -14.57 6.58
C ASN A 87 10.43 -13.89 5.40
N LEU A 88 9.49 -14.60 4.79
CA LEU A 88 8.83 -14.15 3.55
C LEU A 88 7.93 -12.94 3.80
N LEU A 89 7.30 -12.82 4.98
CA LEU A 89 6.57 -11.61 5.38
C LEU A 89 7.50 -10.39 5.46
N ALA A 90 8.69 -10.56 6.05
CA ALA A 90 9.66 -9.47 6.16
C ALA A 90 10.13 -9.00 4.78
N ILE A 91 10.40 -9.93 3.86
CA ILE A 91 10.81 -9.60 2.49
C ILE A 91 9.66 -8.96 1.70
N ALA A 92 8.44 -9.49 1.78
CA ALA A 92 7.27 -8.90 1.12
C ALA A 92 7.01 -7.46 1.63
N SER A 93 7.21 -7.23 2.93
CA SER A 93 7.09 -5.92 3.57
C SER A 93 8.21 -4.97 3.16
N ALA A 94 9.46 -5.46 3.07
CA ALA A 94 10.60 -4.70 2.58
C ALA A 94 10.39 -4.22 1.13
N LYS A 95 9.91 -5.11 0.25
CA LYS A 95 9.51 -4.76 -1.12
C LYS A 95 8.45 -3.65 -1.12
N ALA A 96 7.41 -3.76 -0.30
CA ALA A 96 6.36 -2.74 -0.19
C ALA A 96 6.90 -1.38 0.29
N SER A 97 7.77 -1.38 1.30
CA SER A 97 8.43 -0.19 1.83
C SER A 97 9.36 0.48 0.82
N GLU A 98 10.13 -0.32 0.07
CA GLU A 98 10.99 0.18 -1.02
C GLU A 98 10.17 0.90 -2.09
N MET A 99 9.04 0.32 -2.50
CA MET A 99 8.14 0.93 -3.49
C MET A 99 7.47 2.20 -2.96
N ALA A 100 7.06 2.21 -1.69
CA ALA A 100 6.47 3.39 -1.08
C ALA A 100 7.47 4.56 -1.07
N GLU A 101 8.73 4.29 -0.78
CA GLU A 101 9.76 5.33 -0.75
C GLU A 101 10.21 5.77 -2.16
N THR A 102 10.32 4.85 -3.11
CA THR A 102 10.83 5.14 -4.46
C THR A 102 9.75 5.59 -5.43
N LEU A 103 8.49 5.28 -5.15
CA LEU A 103 7.35 5.36 -6.07
C LEU A 103 7.57 4.58 -7.38
N LYS A 104 8.38 3.52 -7.31
CA LYS A 104 8.71 2.59 -8.41
C LYS A 104 8.44 1.17 -7.98
N ASN A 105 8.40 0.21 -8.93
CA ASN A 105 8.29 -1.20 -8.56
C ASN A 105 9.52 -1.65 -7.75
N SER A 106 9.37 -2.67 -6.91
CA SER A 106 10.48 -3.10 -6.05
C SER A 106 11.63 -3.63 -6.89
N GLY A 107 12.87 -3.39 -6.48
CA GLY A 107 14.07 -3.79 -7.21
C GLY A 107 14.36 -2.99 -8.48
N GLU A 108 13.58 -1.94 -8.79
CA GLU A 108 13.94 -1.01 -9.85
C GLU A 108 15.13 -0.13 -9.44
N LYS A 109 16.11 0.01 -10.35
CA LYS A 109 17.30 0.84 -10.11
C LYS A 109 16.93 2.33 -10.10
N GLY A 110 17.61 3.09 -9.24
CA GLY A 110 17.43 4.54 -9.20
C GLY A 110 18.03 5.23 -7.98
N ARG A 111 18.33 4.47 -6.92
CA ARG A 111 19.13 4.92 -5.78
C ARG A 111 19.84 3.73 -5.12
N LYS A 112 20.76 4.01 -4.19
CA LYS A 112 21.31 2.98 -3.31
C LYS A 112 20.19 2.43 -2.41
N LEU A 113 20.30 1.15 -2.07
CA LEU A 113 19.42 0.52 -1.09
C LEU A 113 19.61 1.15 0.29
N LYS A 114 18.50 1.32 1.01
CA LYS A 114 18.50 1.69 2.42
C LYS A 114 18.54 0.42 3.27
N THR A 115 18.99 0.55 4.53
CA THR A 115 18.90 -0.55 5.49
C THR A 115 17.46 -1.02 5.62
N GLY A 116 17.25 -2.34 5.51
CA GLY A 116 15.92 -2.96 5.48
C GLY A 116 15.35 -3.18 4.08
N GLU A 117 16.05 -2.76 3.02
CA GLU A 117 15.69 -3.05 1.63
C GLU A 117 16.63 -4.09 1.02
N PHE A 118 16.07 -4.96 0.18
CA PHE A 118 16.83 -6.01 -0.50
C PHE A 118 17.09 -5.69 -1.97
N GLY A 119 16.35 -4.75 -2.57
CA GLY A 119 16.42 -4.48 -4.01
C GLY A 119 15.89 -5.63 -4.86
N TRP A 120 15.02 -6.47 -4.30
CA TRP A 120 14.47 -7.63 -4.97
C TRP A 120 13.17 -7.27 -5.67
N ALA A 121 13.06 -7.65 -6.95
CA ALA A 121 11.81 -7.51 -7.68
C ALA A 121 10.77 -8.53 -7.20
N GLY A 122 9.49 -8.15 -7.31
CA GLY A 122 8.38 -8.97 -6.83
C GLY A 122 7.17 -8.16 -6.35
N GLY A 123 7.34 -6.86 -6.10
CA GLY A 123 6.24 -5.93 -5.85
C GLY A 123 6.00 -5.00 -7.03
N VAL A 124 4.75 -4.56 -7.18
CA VAL A 124 4.32 -3.56 -8.15
C VAL A 124 3.53 -2.43 -7.51
N ILE A 125 3.64 -1.22 -8.08
CA ILE A 125 2.95 -0.01 -7.64
C ILE A 125 2.28 0.70 -8.82
N VAL A 126 1.15 1.36 -8.57
CA VAL A 126 0.54 2.29 -9.51
C VAL A 126 0.07 3.55 -8.82
N LYS A 127 0.24 4.70 -9.49
CA LYS A 127 -0.42 5.95 -9.12
C LYS A 127 -1.90 5.85 -9.52
N VAL A 128 -2.78 6.16 -8.57
CA VAL A 128 -4.23 6.30 -8.76
C VAL A 128 -4.64 7.73 -8.40
N LYS A 129 -5.86 8.14 -8.76
CA LYS A 129 -6.33 9.52 -8.48
C LYS A 129 -6.25 9.89 -7.00
N SER A 130 -6.55 8.94 -6.11
CA SER A 130 -6.57 9.17 -4.67
C SER A 130 -5.28 8.83 -3.93
N GLY A 131 -4.23 8.40 -4.65
CA GLY A 131 -2.93 8.09 -4.05
C GLY A 131 -2.13 7.03 -4.79
N PHE A 132 -1.65 6.01 -4.08
CA PHE A 132 -0.92 4.88 -4.67
C PHE A 132 -1.50 3.56 -4.18
N VAL A 133 -1.53 2.56 -5.07
CA VAL A 133 -1.85 1.19 -4.71
C VAL A 133 -0.62 0.34 -4.97
N LEU A 134 -0.29 -0.52 -4.02
CA LEU A 134 0.86 -1.42 -4.09
C LEU A 134 0.39 -2.86 -3.88
N ALA A 135 1.06 -3.79 -4.52
CA ALA A 135 0.95 -5.22 -4.26
C ALA A 135 2.34 -5.84 -4.24
N SER A 136 2.59 -6.75 -3.32
CA SER A 136 3.87 -7.43 -3.14
C SER A 136 3.62 -8.89 -2.83
N PHE A 137 4.44 -9.76 -3.42
CA PHE A 137 4.49 -11.16 -3.08
C PHE A 137 5.95 -11.57 -2.86
N SER A 138 6.16 -12.52 -1.95
CA SER A 138 7.48 -13.12 -1.74
C SER A 138 7.35 -14.58 -1.39
N GLY A 139 8.09 -15.42 -2.11
CA GLY A 139 8.18 -16.87 -1.88
C GLY A 139 8.31 -17.70 -3.15
N ALA A 140 8.26 -17.08 -4.33
CA ALA A 140 8.47 -17.73 -5.62
C ALA A 140 9.68 -17.14 -6.38
N LYS A 141 9.88 -17.59 -7.62
CA LYS A 141 10.82 -16.93 -8.53
C LYS A 141 10.36 -15.51 -8.82
N THR A 142 11.28 -14.59 -9.05
CA THR A 142 11.00 -13.17 -9.27
C THR A 142 9.88 -12.91 -10.29
N GLN A 143 9.86 -13.61 -11.43
CA GLN A 143 8.80 -13.42 -12.43
C GLN A 143 7.42 -13.84 -11.92
N GLN A 144 7.35 -14.89 -11.09
CA GLN A 144 6.11 -15.36 -10.47
C GLN A 144 5.65 -14.38 -9.39
N ASP A 145 6.55 -13.91 -8.52
CA ASP A 145 6.24 -12.86 -7.53
C ASP A 145 5.62 -11.62 -8.20
N ILE A 146 6.21 -11.17 -9.32
CA ILE A 146 5.68 -10.03 -10.09
C ILE A 146 4.29 -10.34 -10.67
N ALA A 147 4.10 -11.53 -11.25
CA ALA A 147 2.82 -11.91 -11.85
C ALA A 147 1.69 -11.94 -10.79
N ILE A 148 1.95 -12.57 -9.64
CA ILE A 148 1.02 -12.63 -8.50
C ILE A 148 0.69 -11.21 -8.01
N SER A 149 1.70 -10.35 -7.83
CA SER A 149 1.49 -8.97 -7.41
C SER A 149 0.68 -8.14 -8.40
N LYS A 150 0.90 -8.32 -9.71
CA LYS A 150 0.10 -7.66 -10.75
C LYS A 150 -1.39 -8.00 -10.65
N ILE A 151 -1.74 -9.25 -10.37
CA ILE A 151 -3.14 -9.65 -10.15
C ILE A 151 -3.75 -8.88 -8.98
N GLY A 152 -3.05 -8.81 -7.84
CA GLY A 152 -3.52 -8.03 -6.69
C GLY A 152 -3.73 -6.55 -7.02
N LEU A 153 -2.77 -5.96 -7.73
CA LEU A 153 -2.83 -4.56 -8.17
C LEU A 153 -4.01 -4.29 -9.11
N THR A 154 -4.20 -5.13 -10.13
CA THR A 154 -5.32 -5.02 -11.10
C THR A 154 -6.67 -5.14 -10.41
N MET A 155 -6.79 -5.98 -9.39
CA MET A 155 -8.03 -6.16 -8.64
C MET A 155 -8.35 -4.98 -7.72
N LEU A 156 -7.32 -4.27 -7.22
CA LEU A 156 -7.48 -3.26 -6.18
C LEU A 156 -7.47 -1.81 -6.70
N ALA A 157 -6.60 -1.49 -7.67
CA ALA A 157 -6.44 -0.13 -8.19
C ALA A 157 -7.75 0.55 -8.70
N PRO A 158 -8.69 -0.16 -9.36
CA PRO A 158 -9.92 0.46 -9.87
C PRO A 158 -10.80 1.14 -8.82
N PHE A 159 -10.67 0.77 -7.54
CA PHE A 159 -11.46 1.37 -6.46
C PHE A 159 -10.98 2.77 -6.04
N PHE A 160 -9.85 3.24 -6.57
CA PHE A 160 -9.14 4.43 -6.10
C PHE A 160 -8.89 5.49 -7.19
N ASN A 161 -9.42 5.27 -8.40
CA ASN A 161 -9.38 6.20 -9.53
C ASN A 161 -10.49 7.25 -9.49
#